data_AF-Q99MQ7-F1
#
_entry.id   AF-Q99MQ7-F1
#
_cell.length_a   1.000
_cell.length_b   1.000
_cell.length_c   1.000
_cell.angle_alpha   90.00
_cell.angle_beta   90.00
_cell.angle_gamma   90.00
#
_symmetry.space_group_name_H-M   'P 1'
#
loop_
_entity.id
_entity.type
_entity.pdbx_description
1 polymer ?
#
loop_
_entity_poly.entity_id
_entity_poly.type
_entity_poly.pdbx_seq_one_letter_code
_entity_poly.pdbx_strand_id
1 'polypeptide(L)' 'QLESDEKAAITSIWDKVDLEKVGGETLGRLLIVYPWTQRFFDKFGNLSSATAIMGNPRIRAHGKKVLTSLGLAVQ' A
#
# COMPACT_ATOMS: atom_id res chain seq x y z
N GLN A 1 -22.98 -7.54 -7.34
CA GLN A 1 -22.09 -8.71 -7.15
C GLN A 1 -21.14 -8.75 -8.33
N LEU A 2 -19.90 -9.23 -8.15
CA LEU A 2 -18.96 -9.36 -9.27
C LEU A 2 -19.30 -10.58 -10.13
N GLU A 3 -19.25 -10.42 -11.44
CA GLU A 3 -19.36 -11.49 -12.43
C GLU A 3 -18.11 -12.39 -12.44
N SER A 4 -18.20 -13.57 -13.07
CA SER A 4 -17.07 -14.52 -13.14
C SER A 4 -15.82 -13.89 -13.75
N ASP A 5 -16.02 -13.11 -14.81
CA ASP A 5 -14.93 -12.53 -15.60
C ASP A 5 -14.26 -11.39 -14.83
N GLU A 6 -15.01 -10.63 -14.04
CA GLU A 6 -14.47 -9.61 -13.14
C GLU A 6 -13.62 -10.23 -12.03
N LYS A 7 -14.08 -11.32 -11.41
CA LYS A 7 -13.30 -12.05 -10.38
C LYS A 7 -12.02 -12.63 -10.97
N ALA A 8 -12.10 -13.23 -12.15
CA ALA A 8 -10.93 -13.77 -12.84
C ALA A 8 -9.92 -12.66 -13.19
N ALA A 9 -10.40 -11.50 -13.66
CA ALA A 9 -9.55 -10.35 -13.95
C ALA A 9 -8.82 -9.85 -12.69
N ILE A 10 -9.54 -9.62 -11.59
CA ILE A 10 -8.96 -9.15 -10.31
C ILE A 10 -7.90 -10.14 -9.83
N THR A 11 -8.22 -11.44 -9.79
CA THR A 11 -7.29 -12.49 -9.33
C THR A 11 -6.03 -12.53 -10.21
N SER A 12 -6.19 -12.50 -11.53
CA SER A 12 -5.06 -12.58 -12.48
C SER A 12 -4.09 -11.39 -12.40
N ILE A 13 -4.58 -10.22 -11.98
CA ILE A 13 -3.76 -9.04 -11.70
C ILE A 13 -3.10 -9.20 -10.34
N TRP A 14 -3.88 -9.60 -9.32
CA TRP A 14 -3.42 -9.74 -7.95
C TRP A 14 -2.25 -10.72 -7.81
N ASP A 15 -2.28 -11.84 -8.53
CA ASP A 15 -1.20 -12.86 -8.53
C ASP A 15 0.16 -12.31 -9.02
N LYS A 16 0.15 -11.17 -9.72
CA LYS A 16 1.35 -10.51 -10.25
C LYS A 16 1.84 -9.35 -9.38
N VAL A 17 1.12 -9.02 -8.30
CA VAL A 17 1.45 -7.89 -7.43
C VAL A 17 2.60 -8.25 -6.50
N ASP A 18 3.72 -7.53 -6.63
CA ASP A 18 4.75 -7.50 -5.59
C ASP A 18 4.22 -6.69 -4.40
N LEU A 19 3.71 -7.38 -3.38
CA LEU A 19 3.08 -6.76 -2.22
C LEU A 19 4.02 -5.84 -1.44
N GLU A 20 5.32 -6.09 -1.45
CA GLU A 20 6.28 -5.26 -0.73
C GLU A 20 6.56 -3.97 -1.48
N LYS A 21 6.86 -4.07 -2.77
CA LYS A 21 7.11 -2.91 -3.63
C LYS A 21 5.84 -2.07 -3.79
N VAL A 22 4.76 -2.67 -4.27
CA VAL A 22 3.50 -1.97 -4.55
C VAL A 22 2.88 -1.45 -3.25
N GLY A 23 2.98 -2.19 -2.15
CA GLY A 23 2.46 -1.78 -0.86
C GLY A 23 3.17 -0.54 -0.32
N GLY A 24 4.51 -0.56 -0.35
CA GLY A 24 5.32 0.60 0.04
C GLY A 24 5.05 1.82 -0.82
N GLU A 25 4.97 1.66 -2.15
CA GLU A 25 4.65 2.75 -3.06
C GLU A 25 3.24 3.31 -2.84
N THR A 26 2.25 2.45 -2.62
CA THR A 26 0.85 2.85 -2.39
C THR A 26 0.73 3.69 -1.12
N LEU A 27 1.27 3.20 0.01
CA LEU A 27 1.22 3.95 1.26
C LEU A 27 2.08 5.22 1.21
N GLY A 28 3.25 5.16 0.57
CA GLY A 28 4.10 6.34 0.38
C GLY A 28 3.39 7.44 -0.42
N ARG A 29 2.72 7.09 -1.53
CA ARG A 29 1.92 8.03 -2.32
C ARG A 29 0.74 8.60 -1.53
N LEU A 30 0.07 7.80 -0.70
CA LEU A 30 -0.98 8.29 0.19
C LEU A 30 -0.46 9.42 1.09
N LEU A 31 0.70 9.24 1.72
CA LEU A 31 1.28 10.22 2.63
C LEU A 31 1.82 11.47 1.92
N ILE A 32 2.21 11.36 0.64
CA ILE A 32 2.71 12.48 -0.16
C ILE A 32 1.54 13.30 -0.73
N VAL A 33 0.57 12.62 -1.34
CA VAL A 33 -0.57 13.27 -2.04
C VAL A 33 -1.61 13.77 -1.04
N TYR A 34 -1.74 13.10 0.12
CA TYR A 34 -2.64 13.49 1.19
C TYR A 34 -1.86 13.66 2.52
N PRO A 35 -1.04 14.72 2.67
CA PRO A 35 -0.13 14.88 3.81
C PRO A 35 -0.81 14.85 5.19
N TRP A 36 -2.08 15.25 5.27
CA TRP A 36 -2.85 15.20 6.52
C TRP A 36 -2.91 13.79 7.14
N THR A 37 -2.79 12.75 6.31
CA THR A 37 -2.80 11.34 6.75
C THR A 37 -1.55 10.96 7.54
N GLN A 38 -0.45 11.71 7.43
CA GLN A 38 0.78 11.49 8.19
C GLN A 38 0.55 11.56 9.71
N ARG A 39 -0.49 12.27 10.16
CA ARG A 39 -0.87 12.37 11.59
C ARG A 39 -1.13 11.02 12.26
N PHE A 40 -1.48 9.98 11.49
CA PHE A 40 -1.73 8.63 12.00
C PHE A 40 -0.45 7.77 12.08
N PHE A 41 0.66 8.29 11.58
CA PHE A 41 1.95 7.59 11.46
C PHE A 41 3.07 8.33 12.19
N ASP A 42 2.74 9.07 13.27
CA ASP A 42 3.70 9.81 14.11
C ASP A 42 4.87 8.94 14.62
N LYS A 43 4.61 7.66 14.91
CA LYS A 43 5.60 6.67 15.35
C LYS A 43 6.52 6.17 14.23
N PHE A 44 6.35 6.62 12.99
CA PHE A 44 7.10 6.08 11.85
C PHE A 44 8.38 6.87 11.55
N GLY A 45 8.71 7.87 12.38
CA GLY A 45 9.93 8.65 12.25
C GLY A 45 9.80 9.77 11.23
N ASN A 46 10.84 10.02 10.44
CA ASN A 46 10.87 11.14 9.51
C ASN A 46 9.93 10.92 8.31
N LEU A 47 8.93 11.79 8.16
CA LEU A 47 7.98 11.85 7.05
C LEU A 47 7.93 13.25 6.40
N SER A 48 8.93 14.10 6.64
CA SER A 48 8.90 15.52 6.26
C SER A 48 9.05 15.82 4.76
N SER A 49 9.43 14.84 3.95
CA SER A 49 9.61 15.01 2.50
C SER A 49 9.26 13.73 1.75
N ALA A 50 9.01 13.84 0.44
CA ALA A 50 8.72 12.69 -0.41
C ALA A 50 9.85 11.64 -0.37
N THR A 51 11.11 12.06 -0.43
CA THR A 51 12.27 11.16 -0.32
C THR A 51 12.32 10.46 1.04
N ALA A 52 12.05 11.19 2.14
CA ALA A 52 12.00 10.60 3.47
C ALA A 52 10.88 9.56 3.59
N ILE A 53 9.70 9.86 3.06
CA ILE A 53 8.54 8.95 3.06
C ILE A 53 8.84 7.69 2.23
N MET A 54 9.29 7.83 0.98
CA MET A 54 9.52 6.70 0.06
C MET A 54 10.71 5.82 0.49
N GLY A 55 11.70 6.42 1.15
CA GLY A 55 12.83 5.71 1.74
C GLY A 55 12.55 5.08 3.10
N ASN A 56 11.39 5.34 3.72
CA ASN A 56 11.13 4.91 5.09
C ASN A 56 10.82 3.39 5.16
N PRO A 57 11.63 2.59 5.88
CA PRO A 57 11.42 1.15 5.98
C PRO A 57 10.13 0.77 6.72
N ARG A 58 9.65 1.61 7.66
CA ARG A 58 8.38 1.37 8.37
C ARG A 58 7.18 1.59 7.46
N ILE A 59 7.24 2.58 6.56
CA ILE A 59 6.21 2.80 5.54
C ILE A 59 6.15 1.63 4.57
N ARG A 60 7.29 1.14 4.10
CA ARG A 60 7.33 -0.05 3.23
C ARG A 60 6.74 -1.28 3.91
N ALA A 61 7.16 -1.57 5.14
CA ALA A 61 6.66 -2.71 5.90
C ALA A 61 5.15 -2.60 6.19
N HIS A 62 4.66 -1.41 6.53
CA HIS A 62 3.23 -1.22 6.78
C HIS A 62 2.39 -1.24 5.50
N GLY A 63 2.91 -0.68 4.41
CA GLY A 63 2.28 -0.77 3.08
C GLY A 63 2.11 -2.21 2.62
N LYS A 64 3.12 -3.06 2.84
CA LYS A 64 3.02 -4.52 2.64
C LYS A 64 1.87 -5.11 3.47
N LYS A 65 1.79 -4.79 4.76
CA LYS A 65 0.72 -5.26 5.65
C LYS A 65 -0.68 -4.86 5.15
N VAL A 66 -0.82 -3.63 4.64
CA VAL A 66 -2.08 -3.13 4.05
C VAL A 66 -2.47 -3.97 2.83
N LEU A 67 -1.56 -4.19 1.86
CA LEU A 67 -1.89 -4.99 0.68
C LEU A 67 -2.06 -6.47 0.99
N THR A 68 -1.32 -7.06 1.93
CA THR A 68 -1.59 -8.42 2.40
C THR A 68 -3.02 -8.55 2.93
N SER A 69 -3.50 -7.56 3.68
CA SER A 69 -4.87 -7.54 4.20
C SER A 69 -5.90 -7.40 3.08
N LEU A 70 -5.61 -6.61 2.04
CA LEU A 70 -6.45 -6.51 0.86
C LEU A 70 -6.51 -7.83 0.08
N GLY A 71 -5.40 -8.58 0.01
CA GLY A 71 -5.37 -9.89 -0.63
C GLY A 71 -6.29 -10.92 0.01
N LEU A 72 -6.54 -10.83 1.32
CA LEU A 72 -7.54 -11.66 2.00
C LEU A 72 -8.97 -11.37 1.54
N ALA A 73 -9.24 -10.18 0.99
CA ALA A 73 -10.55 -9.80 0.45
C ALA A 73 -10.67 -10.06 -1.07
N VAL A 74 -9.55 -10.37 -1.74
CA VAL A 74 -9.54 -10.78 -3.16
C VAL A 74 -9.87 -12.27 -3.30
N GLN A 75 -9.54 -13.08 -2.30
CA GLN A 75 -9.92 -14.49 -2.18
C GLN A 75 -11.40 -14.65 -1.81
#